data_AF-A0A7R8QI02-F1
#
_entry.id   AF-A0A7R8QI02-F1
#
_cell.length_a   1.000
_cell.length_b   1.000
_cell.length_c   1.000
_cell.angle_alpha   90.00
_cell.angle_beta   90.00
_cell.angle_gamma   90.00
#
_symmetry.space_group_name_H-M   'P 1'
#
loop_
_entity.id
_entity.type
_entity.pdbx_description
1 polymer ?
#
loop_
_entity_poly.entity_id
_entity_poly.type
_entity_poly.pdbx_seq_one_letter_code
_entity_poly.pdbx_strand_id
1 'polypeptide(L)'
;MARLTEFALKQTVADRQGRQGGRLRNERPSEEGMIGLLRDPNIGVILVEHRDRLMRFGLEYVEAALAAQSRSVLVVESDDRTDDIVGDLHEVIVSMCARLYGKRSAQDRAEKALIAIHE
;
A
#
# COMPACT_ATOMS: atom_id res chain seq x y z
N MET A 1 -10.12 -11.07 5.10
CA MET A 1 -9.47 -12.39 4.99
C MET A 1 -10.28 -13.37 4.14
N ALA A 2 -11.51 -13.76 4.50
CA ALA A 2 -12.29 -14.75 3.75
C ALA A 2 -12.46 -14.43 2.24
N ARG A 3 -12.73 -13.17 1.88
CA ARG A 3 -12.89 -12.73 0.48
C ARG A 3 -11.58 -12.80 -0.33
N LEU A 4 -10.45 -12.35 0.23
CA LEU A 4 -9.15 -12.44 -0.44
C LEU A 4 -8.71 -13.90 -0.65
N THR A 5 -8.95 -14.77 0.33
CA THR A 5 -8.64 -16.20 0.19
C THR A 5 -9.50 -16.86 -0.89
N GLU A 6 -10.80 -16.52 -0.94
CA GLU A 6 -11.70 -17.00 -2.00
C GLU A 6 -11.30 -16.48 -3.39
N PHE A 7 -10.91 -15.21 -3.49
CA PHE A 7 -10.43 -14.62 -4.74
C PHE A 7 -9.09 -15.22 -5.18
N ALA A 8 -8.16 -15.43 -4.25
CA ALA A 8 -6.91 -16.11 -4.53
C ALA A 8 -7.16 -17.52 -5.09
N LEU A 9 -8.06 -18.29 -4.47
CA LEU A 9 -8.44 -19.63 -4.96
C LEU A 9 -9.07 -19.59 -6.37
N LYS A 10 -9.86 -18.55 -6.70
CA LYS A 10 -10.44 -18.36 -8.04
C LYS A 10 -9.41 -17.92 -9.09
N GLN A 11 -8.45 -17.08 -8.73
CA GLN A 11 -7.35 -16.62 -9.60
C GLN A 11 -6.26 -17.66 -9.81
N THR A 12 -6.14 -18.64 -8.91
CA THR A 12 -5.15 -19.74 -8.99
C THR A 12 -5.29 -20.59 -10.28
N VAL A 13 -6.39 -20.47 -11.03
CA VAL A 13 -6.62 -21.19 -12.30
C VAL A 13 -6.13 -20.40 -13.54
N ALA A 14 -5.78 -19.11 -13.41
CA ALA A 14 -5.56 -18.23 -14.56
C ALA A 14 -4.10 -17.82 -14.82
N ASP A 15 -3.17 -18.02 -13.88
CA ASP A 15 -1.78 -17.60 -14.10
C ASP A 15 -1.00 -18.63 -14.93
N ARG A 16 -0.73 -18.28 -16.20
CA ARG A 16 -0.10 -19.13 -17.22
C ARG A 16 1.35 -19.57 -16.91
N GLN A 17 1.93 -19.19 -15.77
CA GLN A 17 3.34 -19.49 -15.43
C GLN A 17 3.60 -20.34 -14.17
N GLY A 18 2.57 -20.86 -13.49
CA GLY A 18 2.76 -21.95 -12.53
C GLY A 18 3.71 -21.68 -11.34
N ARG A 19 3.92 -20.43 -10.94
CA ARG A 19 4.71 -20.08 -9.74
C ARG A 19 3.80 -19.96 -8.52
N GLN A 20 3.98 -20.86 -7.56
CA GLN A 20 3.21 -20.88 -6.31
C GLN A 20 3.87 -19.97 -5.26
N GLY A 21 3.13 -19.00 -4.73
CA GLY A 21 3.62 -18.11 -3.66
C GLY A 21 2.89 -16.76 -3.60
N GLY A 22 1.61 -16.76 -3.24
CA GLY A 22 0.84 -15.53 -3.01
C GLY A 22 0.79 -15.19 -1.52
N ARG A 23 1.05 -13.92 -1.16
CA ARG A 23 0.91 -13.45 0.23
C ARG A 23 -0.26 -12.45 0.32
N LEU A 24 -1.19 -12.73 1.21
CA LEU A 24 -2.42 -11.94 1.42
C LEU A 24 -2.20 -10.91 2.52
N ARG A 25 -2.62 -9.65 2.30
CA ARG A 25 -2.62 -8.61 3.34
C ARG A 25 -3.82 -7.66 3.18
N ASN A 26 -4.50 -7.38 4.29
CA ASN A 26 -5.68 -6.50 4.33
C ASN A 26 -5.40 -5.12 4.95
N GLU A 27 -4.33 -4.95 5.73
CA GLU A 27 -4.03 -3.68 6.43
C GLU A 27 -2.91 -2.92 5.73
N ARG A 28 -2.89 -1.57 5.87
CA ARG A 28 -1.75 -0.75 5.41
C ARG A 28 -0.47 -1.32 6.02
N PRO A 29 0.50 -1.74 5.20
CA PRO A 29 1.70 -2.32 5.74
C PRO A 29 2.52 -1.27 6.47
N SER A 30 3.10 -1.66 7.61
CA SER A 30 4.24 -0.93 8.15
C SER A 30 5.33 -0.83 7.09
N GLU A 31 6.10 0.25 7.10
CA GLU A 31 7.18 0.48 6.14
C GLU A 31 8.11 -0.74 6.04
N GLU A 32 8.49 -1.30 7.19
CA GLU A 32 9.32 -2.51 7.30
C GLU A 32 8.65 -3.75 6.68
N GLY A 33 7.34 -3.91 6.88
CA GLY A 33 6.56 -5.01 6.34
C GLY A 33 6.45 -4.95 4.81
N MET A 34 6.26 -3.76 4.25
CA MET A 34 6.24 -3.54 2.81
C MET A 34 7.60 -3.84 2.19
N ILE A 35 8.67 -3.30 2.77
CA ILE A 35 10.04 -3.52 2.29
C ILE A 35 10.36 -5.01 2.29
N GLY A 36 9.94 -5.76 3.31
CA GLY A 36 10.10 -7.22 3.34
C GLY A 36 9.39 -7.93 2.19
N LEU A 37 8.12 -7.58 1.91
CA LEU A 37 7.34 -8.16 0.81
C LEU A 37 7.97 -7.90 -0.57
N LEU A 38 8.42 -6.66 -0.79
CA LEU A 38 9.01 -6.28 -2.08
C LEU A 38 10.40 -6.90 -2.28
N ARG A 39 11.17 -7.09 -1.20
CA ARG A 39 12.50 -7.73 -1.23
C ARG A 39 12.48 -9.23 -1.46
N ASP A 40 11.42 -9.93 -1.04
CA ASP A 40 11.35 -11.39 -1.18
C ASP A 40 11.03 -11.79 -2.63
N PRO A 41 11.99 -12.38 -3.38
CA PRO A 41 11.78 -12.76 -4.78
C PRO A 41 10.85 -13.97 -4.94
N ASN A 42 10.56 -14.71 -3.87
CA ASN A 42 9.67 -15.88 -3.92
C ASN A 42 8.19 -15.48 -3.98
N ILE A 43 7.87 -14.22 -3.68
CA ILE A 43 6.50 -13.72 -3.72
C ILE A 43 6.17 -13.31 -5.16
N GLY A 44 5.45 -14.17 -5.88
CA GLY A 44 5.06 -13.91 -7.27
C GLY A 44 3.92 -12.90 -7.40
N VAL A 45 2.93 -12.97 -6.50
CA VAL A 45 1.73 -12.14 -6.55
C VAL A 45 1.44 -11.54 -5.17
N ILE A 46 1.24 -10.24 -5.12
CA ILE A 46 0.78 -9.51 -3.93
C ILE A 46 -0.69 -9.17 -4.13
N LEU A 47 -1.57 -9.77 -3.32
CA LEU A 47 -3.00 -9.49 -3.36
C LEU A 47 -3.35 -8.43 -2.33
N VAL A 48 -4.03 -7.38 -2.76
CA VAL A 48 -4.54 -6.31 -1.90
C VAL A 48 -6.00 -6.04 -2.16
N GLU A 49 -6.74 -5.68 -1.11
CA GLU A 49 -8.15 -5.30 -1.25
C GLU A 49 -8.29 -3.94 -1.94
N HIS A 50 -7.40 -2.99 -1.65
CA HIS A 50 -7.51 -1.67 -2.27
C HIS A 50 -6.14 -1.08 -2.58
N ARG A 51 -6.11 -0.24 -3.61
CA ARG A 51 -4.91 0.42 -4.12
C ARG A 51 -4.24 1.28 -3.03
N ASP A 52 -5.04 2.09 -2.35
CA ASP A 52 -4.68 3.01 -1.25
C ASP A 52 -4.18 2.30 0.01
N ARG A 53 -4.57 1.04 0.23
CA ARG A 53 -4.04 0.22 1.33
C ARG A 53 -2.64 -0.28 1.07
N LEU A 54 -2.25 -0.47 -0.19
CA LEU A 54 -0.89 -0.84 -0.53
C LEU A 54 0.00 0.42 -0.48
N MET A 55 -0.31 1.41 -1.32
CA MET A 55 0.39 2.68 -1.42
C MET A 55 -0.54 3.73 -2.03
N ARG A 56 -0.60 4.93 -1.43
CA ARG A 56 -1.37 6.03 -2.01
C ARG A 56 -0.67 6.74 -3.16
N PHE A 57 0.66 6.75 -3.14
CA PHE A 57 1.50 7.35 -4.18
C PHE A 57 2.56 6.36 -4.65
N GLY A 58 2.91 6.45 -5.93
CA GLY A 58 4.01 5.69 -6.51
C GLY A 58 3.76 4.20 -6.67
N LEU A 59 2.50 3.76 -6.58
CA LEU A 59 2.15 2.37 -6.86
C LEU A 59 2.52 2.00 -8.30
N GLU A 60 2.34 2.90 -9.27
CA GLU A 60 2.70 2.63 -10.66
C GLU A 60 4.18 2.25 -10.84
N TYR A 61 5.08 2.85 -10.05
CA TYR A 61 6.51 2.51 -10.09
C TYR A 61 6.78 1.13 -9.51
N VAL A 62 6.06 0.75 -8.44
CA VAL A 62 6.19 -0.57 -7.83
C VAL A 62 5.60 -1.65 -8.72
N GLU A 63 4.46 -1.41 -9.35
CA GLU A 63 3.87 -2.30 -10.35
C GLU A 63 4.83 -2.52 -11.51
N ALA A 64 5.42 -1.45 -12.06
CA ALA A 64 6.42 -1.55 -13.13
C ALA A 64 7.67 -2.34 -12.69
N ALA A 65 8.18 -2.10 -11.48
CA ALA A 65 9.34 -2.79 -10.94
C ALA A 65 9.08 -4.29 -10.69
N LEU A 66 7.87 -4.63 -10.22
CA LEU A 66 7.45 -6.02 -10.04
C LEU A 66 7.22 -6.71 -11.39
N ALA A 67 6.60 -6.02 -12.35
CA ALA A 67 6.39 -6.54 -13.71
C ALA A 67 7.71 -6.89 -14.40
N ALA A 68 8.76 -6.07 -14.22
CA ALA A 68 10.11 -6.37 -14.70
C ALA A 68 10.71 -7.66 -14.11
N GLN A 69 10.21 -8.10 -12.95
CA GLN A 69 10.60 -9.34 -12.27
C GLN A 69 9.62 -10.50 -12.53
N SER A 70 8.66 -10.34 -13.46
CA SER A 70 7.55 -11.29 -13.65
C SER A 70 6.73 -11.53 -12.38
N ARG A 71 6.56 -10.46 -11.58
CA ARG A 71 5.74 -10.41 -10.38
C ARG A 71 4.59 -9.42 -10.59
N SER A 72 3.51 -9.54 -9.83
CA SER A 72 2.35 -8.66 -9.99
C SER A 72 1.71 -8.26 -8.67
N VAL A 73 1.03 -7.12 -8.70
CA VAL A 73 0.07 -6.71 -7.67
C VAL A 73 -1.32 -6.92 -8.25
N LEU A 74 -2.21 -7.52 -7.47
CA LEU A 74 -3.59 -7.70 -7.85
C LEU A 74 -4.46 -6.97 -6.82
N VAL A 75 -5.27 -6.04 -7.30
CA VAL A 75 -6.17 -5.23 -6.47
C VAL A 75 -7.58 -5.77 -6.61
N VAL A 76 -8.21 -6.12 -5.50
CA VAL A 76 -9.61 -6.59 -5.44
C VAL A 76 -10.50 -5.42 -5.05
N GLU A 77 -10.69 -4.48 -5.97
CA GLU A 77 -11.48 -3.27 -5.70
C GLU A 77 -12.88 -3.64 -5.19
N SER A 78 -13.21 -3.21 -3.98
CA SER A 78 -14.56 -3.25 -3.43
C SER A 78 -15.02 -1.82 -3.17
N ASP A 79 -16.25 -1.49 -3.59
CA ASP A 79 -16.88 -0.16 -3.49
C ASP A 79 -17.02 0.39 -2.06
N ASP A 80 -16.77 -0.43 -1.03
CA ASP A 80 -16.89 -0.03 0.38
C ASP A 80 -15.62 0.67 0.89
N ARG A 81 -15.37 1.92 0.47
CA ARG A 81 -14.69 2.91 1.35
C ARG A 81 -14.65 4.34 0.79
N THR A 82 -14.88 5.29 1.71
CA THR A 82 -14.45 6.68 1.55
C THR A 82 -12.95 6.77 1.81
N ASP A 83 -12.19 7.15 0.79
CA ASP A 83 -10.74 7.40 0.90
C ASP A 83 -10.54 8.66 1.79
N ASP A 84 -9.88 8.53 2.95
CA ASP A 84 -9.62 9.67 3.85
C ASP A 84 -8.44 10.48 3.32
N ILE A 85 -8.72 11.29 2.29
CA ILE A 85 -7.68 12.03 1.58
C ILE A 85 -6.88 12.92 2.54
N VAL A 86 -7.58 13.54 3.49
CA VAL A 86 -7.00 14.43 4.49
C VAL A 86 -6.07 13.67 5.44
N GLY A 87 -6.49 12.49 5.91
CA GLY A 87 -5.70 11.62 6.77
C GLY A 87 -4.31 11.31 6.23
N ASP A 88 -4.16 10.98 4.94
CA ASP A 88 -2.82 10.64 4.46
C ASP A 88 -2.00 11.86 4.07
N LEU A 89 -2.64 12.96 3.67
CA LEU A 89 -1.91 14.23 3.53
C LEU A 89 -1.32 14.63 4.90
N HIS A 90 -2.07 14.43 5.98
CA HIS A 90 -1.58 14.63 7.34
C HIS A 90 -0.34 13.77 7.62
N GLU A 91 -0.38 12.46 7.35
CA GLU A 91 0.78 11.56 7.56
C GLU A 91 2.02 11.99 6.77
N VAL A 92 1.84 12.43 5.52
CA VAL A 92 2.94 12.94 4.69
C VAL A 92 3.54 14.20 5.31
N ILE A 93 2.72 15.17 5.71
CA ILE A 93 3.20 16.41 6.32
C ILE A 93 3.89 16.11 7.66
N VAL A 94 3.34 15.21 8.49
CA VAL A 94 3.98 14.77 9.75
C VAL A 94 5.36 14.18 9.47
N SER A 95 5.49 13.31 8.46
CA SER A 95 6.78 12.72 8.08
C SER A 95 7.80 13.78 7.65
N MET A 96 7.38 14.78 6.86
CA MET A 96 8.23 15.90 6.47
C MET A 96 8.63 16.77 7.67
N CYS A 97 7.67 17.13 8.53
CA CYS A 97 7.94 17.92 9.74
C CYS A 97 8.86 17.17 10.71
N ALA A 98 8.75 15.84 10.83
CA ALA A 98 9.64 15.03 11.66
C ALA A 98 11.09 15.08 11.16
N ARG A 99 11.30 15.11 9.83
CA ARG A 99 12.63 15.22 9.20
C ARG A 99 13.21 16.64 9.32
N LEU A 100 12.37 17.68 9.19
CA LEU A 100 12.81 19.08 9.20
C LEU A 100 13.00 19.64 10.63
N TYR A 101 12.09 19.31 11.54
CA TYR A 101 11.97 19.95 12.86
C TYR A 101 12.08 18.97 14.03
N GLY A 102 12.29 17.68 13.74
CA GLY A 102 12.35 16.63 14.74
C GLY A 102 10.97 16.11 15.17
N LYS A 103 10.94 14.86 15.64
CA LYS A 103 9.70 14.11 15.93
C LYS A 103 8.77 14.79 16.94
N ARG A 104 9.30 15.52 17.93
CA ARG A 104 8.50 16.10 19.03
C ARG A 104 7.51 17.16 18.57
N SER A 105 7.84 17.93 17.52
CA SER A 105 6.97 19.02 17.04
C SER A 105 6.26 18.68 15.73
N ALA A 106 6.43 17.46 15.23
CA ALA A 106 5.99 17.08 13.89
C ALA A 106 4.47 17.04 13.75
N GLN A 107 3.77 16.50 14.74
CA GLN A 107 2.30 16.39 14.76
C GLN A 107 1.66 17.78 14.83
N ASP A 108 1.98 18.57 15.85
CA ASP A 108 1.44 19.93 16.01
C ASP A 108 1.68 20.84 14.79
N ARG A 109 2.85 20.70 14.14
CA ARG A 109 3.17 21.49 12.95
C ARG A 109 2.37 21.02 11.73
N ALA A 110 2.17 19.73 11.57
CA ALA A 110 1.39 19.18 10.47
C ALA A 110 -0.09 19.55 10.58
N GLU A 111 -0.65 19.49 11.78
CA GLU A 111 -2.03 19.92 12.05
C GLU A 111 -2.23 21.40 11.71
N LYS A 112 -1.33 22.28 12.17
CA LYS A 112 -1.37 23.71 11.83
C LYS A 112 -1.26 23.95 10.32
N ALA A 113 -0.43 23.20 9.63
CA ALA A 113 -0.29 23.31 8.18
C ALA A 113 -1.58 22.90 7.45
N LEU A 114 -2.25 21.83 7.89
CA LEU A 114 -3.52 21.41 7.32
C LEU A 114 -4.64 22.42 7.56
N ILE A 115 -4.74 22.98 8.76
CA ILE A 115 -5.72 24.02 9.07
C ILE A 115 -5.53 25.21 8.13
N ALA A 116 -4.28 25.66 7.94
CA ALA A 116 -3.96 26.78 7.06
C ALA A 116 -4.20 26.50 5.56
N ILE A 117 -4.33 25.23 5.14
CA ILE A 117 -4.67 24.87 3.75
C ILE A 117 -6.19 24.94 3.52
N HIS A 118 -7.00 24.85 4.58
CA HIS A 118 -8.45 24.85 4.50
C HIS A 118 -9.07 26.25 4.63
N GLU A 119 -8.30 27.25 5.07
CA GLU A 119 -8.65 28.69 5.11
C GLU A 119 -8.32 29.39 3.78
#